data_AF-A0A2G4FFY9-F1
#
_entry.id   AF-A0A2G4FFY9-F1
#
_cell.length_a   1.000
_cell.length_b   1.000
_cell.length_c   1.000
_cell.angle_alpha   90.00
_cell.angle_beta   90.00
_cell.angle_gamma   90.00
#
_symmetry.space_group_name_H-M   'P 1'
#
loop_
_entity.id
_entity.type
_entity.pdbx_description
1 polymer ?
#
loop_
_entity_poly.entity_id
_entity_poly.type
_entity_poly.pdbx_seq_one_letter_code
_entity_poly.pdbx_strand_id
1 'polypeptide(L)'
;MGISRPAAIIAASIIALFTALPAGAAPADKPTIVKVYHQAVSPIATSGSGIGTVRTFFIPIAVDGLAADGQYLIGTLTTLSNPMASGEEIRSSNLTYVFGRETSQLVVGGISLYPPGGATLATGQSVIRPVIGGSGIYVGARGQVVSTNLGANGWTHVFKIWTH
;
A
#
# COMPACT_ATOMS: atom_id res chain seq x y z
N MET A 1 77.66 23.93 -14.26
CA MET A 1 76.93 25.18 -14.50
C MET A 1 76.09 24.98 -15.76
N GLY A 2 74.78 24.77 -15.62
CA GLY A 2 73.78 24.77 -16.72
C GLY A 2 73.90 23.61 -17.73
N ILE A 3 72.88 23.05 -18.38
CA ILE A 3 71.45 23.36 -18.61
C ILE A 3 70.79 22.00 -18.92
N SER A 4 69.52 21.84 -18.53
CA SER A 4 68.68 20.65 -18.77
C SER A 4 67.83 20.74 -20.05
N ARG A 5 67.30 19.56 -20.47
CA ARG A 5 66.08 19.25 -21.29
C ARG A 5 66.34 18.75 -22.74
N PRO A 6 65.42 17.95 -23.35
CA PRO A 6 64.39 17.05 -22.78
C PRO A 6 64.40 15.63 -23.41
N ALA A 7 63.93 14.63 -22.64
CA ALA A 7 63.54 13.33 -23.19
C ALA A 7 62.06 13.38 -23.62
N ALA A 8 61.78 13.04 -24.88
CA ALA A 8 60.43 12.88 -25.38
C ALA A 8 59.89 11.50 -24.94
N ILE A 9 58.82 11.50 -24.15
CA ILE A 9 58.06 10.29 -23.82
C ILE A 9 56.88 10.24 -24.78
N ILE A 10 56.86 9.26 -25.69
CA ILE A 10 55.71 8.93 -26.52
C ILE A 10 54.79 8.05 -25.69
N ALA A 11 53.65 8.59 -25.28
CA ALA A 11 52.60 7.83 -24.60
C ALA A 11 51.73 7.12 -25.64
N ALA A 12 51.72 5.79 -25.63
CA ALA A 12 50.76 4.98 -26.38
C ALA A 12 49.48 4.82 -25.55
N SER A 13 48.39 5.46 -25.98
CA SER A 13 47.07 5.32 -25.37
C SER A 13 46.38 4.05 -25.87
N ILE A 14 46.12 3.10 -24.97
CA ILE A 14 45.24 1.95 -25.22
C ILE A 14 43.79 2.42 -25.05
N ILE A 15 43.03 2.47 -26.13
CA ILE A 15 41.58 2.73 -26.10
C ILE A 15 40.87 1.40 -25.81
N ALA A 16 40.37 1.23 -24.59
CA ALA A 16 39.49 0.11 -24.23
C ALA A 16 38.06 0.43 -24.65
N LEU A 17 37.55 -0.28 -25.66
CA LEU A 17 36.19 -0.14 -26.15
C LEU A 17 35.23 -0.94 -25.23
N PHE A 18 34.56 -0.27 -24.30
CA PHE A 18 33.50 -0.88 -23.49
C PHE A 18 32.23 -1.04 -24.32
N THR A 19 31.94 -2.26 -24.77
CA THR A 19 30.62 -2.60 -25.31
C THR A 19 29.64 -2.78 -24.16
N ALA A 20 28.88 -1.73 -23.84
CA ALA A 20 27.77 -1.84 -22.89
C ALA A 20 26.68 -2.72 -23.52
N LEU A 21 26.55 -3.96 -23.04
CA LEU A 21 25.39 -4.78 -23.33
C LEU A 21 24.17 -4.09 -22.70
N PRO A 22 23.06 -3.90 -23.44
CA PRO A 22 21.84 -3.38 -22.85
C PRO A 22 21.38 -4.38 -21.78
N ALA A 23 21.28 -3.92 -20.54
CA ALA A 23 20.69 -4.70 -19.46
C ALA A 23 19.24 -5.00 -19.84
N GLY A 24 18.96 -6.24 -20.24
CA GLY A 24 17.60 -6.70 -20.50
C GLY A 24 16.80 -6.58 -19.21
N ALA A 25 15.74 -5.77 -19.22
CA ALA A 25 14.79 -5.73 -18.12
C ALA A 25 14.22 -7.15 -17.92
N ALA A 26 14.42 -7.71 -16.73
CA ALA A 26 13.80 -8.99 -16.38
C ALA A 26 12.27 -8.87 -16.55
N PRO A 27 11.59 -9.91 -17.06
CA PRO A 27 10.13 -9.88 -17.17
C PRO A 27 9.53 -9.60 -15.79
N ALA A 28 8.69 -8.57 -15.70
CA ALA A 28 8.01 -8.23 -14.46
C ALA A 28 7.08 -9.39 -14.07
N ASP A 29 7.23 -9.90 -12.85
CA ASP A 29 6.35 -10.94 -12.33
C ASP A 29 4.88 -10.52 -12.44
N LYS A 30 4.02 -11.47 -12.85
CA LYS A 30 2.59 -11.22 -12.92
C LYS A 30 2.06 -11.01 -11.49
N PRO A 31 1.25 -9.97 -11.26
CA PRO A 31 0.68 -9.73 -9.95
C PRO A 31 -0.36 -10.80 -9.60
N THR A 32 -0.37 -11.21 -8.34
CA THR A 32 -1.48 -11.96 -7.74
C THR A 32 -2.61 -10.98 -7.44
N ILE A 33 -3.83 -11.36 -7.84
CA ILE A 33 -5.05 -10.60 -7.55
C ILE A 33 -5.82 -11.30 -6.45
N VAL A 34 -6.17 -10.57 -5.40
CA VAL A 34 -7.03 -11.07 -4.31
C VAL A 34 -8.21 -10.11 -4.17
N LYS A 35 -9.44 -10.61 -4.21
CA LYS A 35 -10.63 -9.79 -4.01
C LYS A 35 -11.18 -10.03 -2.61
N VAL A 36 -11.42 -8.96 -1.88
CA VAL A 36 -11.99 -9.03 -0.54
C VAL A 36 -13.30 -8.23 -0.52
N TYR A 37 -14.29 -8.78 0.15
CA TYR A 37 -15.63 -8.22 0.26
C TYR A 37 -16.04 -8.18 1.73
N HIS A 38 -16.79 -7.15 2.12
CA HIS A 38 -17.49 -7.14 3.40
C HIS A 38 -18.72 -6.24 3.36
N GLN A 39 -19.55 -6.33 4.39
CA GLN A 39 -20.78 -5.53 4.54
C GLN A 39 -20.47 -4.05 4.81
N ALA A 40 -21.51 -3.21 4.87
CA ALA A 40 -21.34 -1.82 5.33
C ALA A 40 -20.74 -1.79 6.75
N VAL A 41 -19.93 -0.76 7.05
CA VAL A 41 -19.13 -0.72 8.29
C VAL A 41 -19.44 0.49 9.14
N SER A 42 -19.38 0.28 10.44
CA SER A 42 -19.29 1.31 11.47
C SER A 42 -18.09 1.00 12.39
N PRO A 43 -17.45 2.01 12.98
CA PRO A 43 -16.39 1.76 13.96
C PRO A 43 -16.97 1.01 15.17
N ILE A 44 -16.23 0.03 15.69
CA ILE A 44 -16.56 -0.65 16.95
C ILE A 44 -16.17 0.20 18.17
N ALA A 45 -15.27 1.15 17.96
CA ALA A 45 -14.88 2.16 18.95
C ALA A 45 -14.42 3.44 18.25
N THR A 46 -14.65 4.58 18.89
CA THR A 46 -14.07 5.87 18.51
C THR A 46 -13.49 6.52 19.75
N SER A 47 -12.25 7.00 19.66
CA SER A 47 -11.56 7.70 20.76
C SER A 47 -11.02 9.04 20.30
N GLY A 48 -11.04 10.03 21.20
CA GLY A 48 -10.65 11.41 20.90
C GLY A 48 -11.71 12.21 20.13
N SER A 49 -11.34 13.43 19.76
CA SER A 49 -12.14 14.34 18.91
C SER A 49 -11.21 15.21 18.06
N GLY A 50 -11.67 15.65 16.87
CA GLY A 50 -10.85 16.41 15.92
C GLY A 50 -9.62 15.65 15.43
N ILE A 51 -8.49 16.36 15.28
CA ILE A 51 -7.18 15.76 14.98
C ILE A 51 -6.81 14.78 16.09
N GLY A 52 -6.35 13.59 15.73
CA GLY A 52 -6.05 12.51 16.64
C GLY A 52 -7.23 11.59 16.94
N THR A 53 -8.44 11.88 16.42
CA THR A 53 -9.57 10.94 16.54
C THR A 53 -9.21 9.60 15.87
N VAL A 54 -9.28 8.52 16.65
CA VAL A 54 -9.05 7.14 16.18
C VAL A 54 -10.36 6.39 16.12
N ARG A 55 -10.68 5.84 14.94
CA ARG A 55 -11.81 4.94 14.71
C ARG A 55 -11.27 3.53 14.53
N THR A 56 -11.77 2.58 15.31
CA THR A 56 -11.32 1.19 15.30
C THR A 56 -12.36 0.29 14.66
N PHE A 57 -11.92 -0.69 13.87
CA PHE A 57 -12.77 -1.59 13.12
C PHE A 57 -12.37 -3.05 13.35
N PHE A 58 -13.38 -3.91 13.41
CA PHE A 58 -13.26 -5.36 13.26
C PHE A 58 -14.40 -5.81 12.35
N ILE A 59 -14.08 -6.41 11.21
CA ILE A 59 -15.03 -6.66 10.13
C ILE A 59 -14.78 -8.06 9.56
N PRO A 60 -15.74 -9.00 9.65
CA PRO A 60 -15.66 -10.26 8.91
C PRO A 60 -15.58 -10.01 7.41
N ILE A 61 -14.75 -10.77 6.69
CA ILE A 61 -14.56 -10.61 5.25
C ILE A 61 -14.80 -11.91 4.49
N ALA A 62 -15.19 -11.77 3.22
CA ALA A 62 -15.19 -12.85 2.24
C ALA A 62 -14.05 -12.62 1.23
N VAL A 63 -13.32 -13.69 0.92
CA VAL A 63 -12.19 -13.67 -0.03
C VAL A 63 -12.66 -14.37 -1.30
N ASP A 64 -12.54 -13.68 -2.43
CA ASP A 64 -13.05 -14.12 -3.74
C ASP A 64 -14.53 -14.57 -3.70
N GLY A 65 -15.32 -13.91 -2.84
CA GLY A 65 -16.74 -14.18 -2.63
C GLY A 65 -17.05 -15.28 -1.63
N LEU A 66 -16.03 -15.95 -1.05
CA LEU A 66 -16.20 -17.00 -0.05
C LEU A 66 -15.93 -16.47 1.36
N ALA A 67 -16.94 -16.50 2.22
CA ALA A 67 -16.77 -16.28 3.65
C ALA A 67 -16.22 -17.55 4.31
N ALA A 68 -15.31 -17.40 5.26
CA ALA A 68 -14.76 -18.49 6.05
C ALA A 68 -14.32 -17.96 7.43
N ASP A 69 -14.25 -18.86 8.40
CA ASP A 69 -13.75 -18.55 9.74
C ASP A 69 -12.30 -18.04 9.68
N GLY A 70 -11.96 -17.14 10.60
CA GLY A 70 -10.63 -16.52 10.66
C GLY A 70 -10.32 -15.57 9.51
N GLN A 71 -11.30 -15.21 8.66
CA GLN A 71 -11.16 -14.14 7.68
C GLN A 71 -11.76 -12.84 8.21
N TYR A 72 -10.91 -11.84 8.45
CA TYR A 72 -11.38 -10.53 8.90
C TYR A 72 -10.42 -9.40 8.56
N LEU A 73 -10.96 -8.18 8.55
CA LEU A 73 -10.25 -6.93 8.52
C LEU A 73 -10.26 -6.34 9.94
N ILE A 74 -9.11 -5.98 10.45
CA ILE A 74 -8.96 -5.22 11.70
C ILE A 74 -8.08 -4.01 11.45
N GLY A 75 -8.39 -2.88 12.08
CA GLY A 75 -7.54 -1.72 11.91
C GLY A 75 -8.11 -0.42 12.44
N THR A 76 -7.39 0.66 12.16
CA THR A 76 -7.77 2.00 12.60
C THR A 76 -7.72 3.02 11.47
N LEU A 77 -8.56 4.05 11.60
CA LEU A 77 -8.44 5.30 10.88
C LEU A 77 -8.14 6.42 11.89
N THR A 78 -7.05 7.15 11.69
CA THR A 78 -6.63 8.27 12.54
C THR A 78 -6.78 9.58 11.78
N THR A 79 -7.49 10.54 12.37
CA THR A 79 -7.69 11.87 11.79
C THR A 79 -6.42 12.70 11.94
N LEU A 80 -5.88 13.21 10.84
CA LEU A 80 -4.60 13.92 10.82
C LEU A 80 -4.73 15.42 10.52
N SER A 81 -5.90 15.85 10.05
CA SER A 81 -6.15 17.26 9.75
C SER A 81 -7.52 17.71 10.23
N ASN A 82 -7.65 19.01 10.44
CA ASN A 82 -8.96 19.66 10.38
C ASN A 82 -9.53 19.51 8.95
N PRO A 83 -10.83 19.75 8.76
CA PRO A 83 -11.40 19.83 7.41
C PRO A 83 -10.58 20.78 6.53
N MET A 84 -10.17 20.28 5.37
CA MET A 84 -9.48 21.03 4.34
C MET A 84 -10.44 22.05 3.71
N ALA A 85 -9.93 22.90 2.81
CA ALA A 85 -10.78 23.81 2.05
C ALA A 85 -11.89 23.09 1.23
N SER A 86 -11.68 21.81 0.88
CA SER A 86 -12.69 20.95 0.26
C SER A 86 -13.80 20.49 1.22
N GLY A 87 -13.64 20.76 2.51
CA GLY A 87 -14.52 20.27 3.56
C GLY A 87 -14.23 18.84 4.01
N GLU A 88 -13.17 18.18 3.53
CA GLU A 88 -12.82 16.80 3.90
C GLU A 88 -11.67 16.75 4.91
N GLU A 89 -11.59 15.68 5.71
CA GLU A 89 -10.49 15.41 6.62
C GLU A 89 -9.47 14.45 6.00
N ILE A 90 -8.18 14.72 6.17
CA ILE A 90 -7.14 13.73 5.91
C ILE A 90 -7.15 12.73 7.06
N ARG A 91 -7.29 11.45 6.73
CA ARG A 91 -7.11 10.36 7.69
C ARG A 91 -6.10 9.36 7.21
N SER A 92 -5.22 8.94 8.13
CA SER A 92 -4.33 7.80 7.93
C SER A 92 -5.04 6.52 8.29
N SER A 93 -4.71 5.45 7.57
CA SER A 93 -5.21 4.11 7.76
C SER A 93 -4.09 3.17 8.18
N ASN A 94 -4.39 2.27 9.10
CA ASN A 94 -3.58 1.11 9.43
C ASN A 94 -4.52 -0.09 9.49
N LEU A 95 -4.50 -0.89 8.43
CA LEU A 95 -5.47 -1.95 8.18
C LEU A 95 -4.75 -3.27 7.97
N THR A 96 -5.17 -4.29 8.68
CA THR A 96 -4.68 -5.67 8.55
C THR A 96 -5.81 -6.55 8.08
N TYR A 97 -5.59 -7.22 6.95
CA TYR A 97 -6.48 -8.23 6.39
C TYR A 97 -5.92 -9.60 6.74
N VAL A 98 -6.69 -10.40 7.45
CA VAL A 98 -6.34 -11.75 7.89
C VAL A 98 -7.09 -12.78 7.03
N PHE A 99 -6.36 -13.79 6.56
CA PHE A 99 -6.83 -14.78 5.60
C PHE A 99 -6.83 -16.17 6.23
N GLY A 100 -7.92 -16.48 6.94
CA GLY A 100 -8.17 -17.77 7.61
C GLY A 100 -7.44 -17.96 8.94
N ARG A 101 -6.25 -17.36 9.09
CA ARG A 101 -5.45 -17.36 10.34
C ARG A 101 -4.49 -16.18 10.36
N GLU A 102 -4.14 -15.72 11.55
CA GLU A 102 -3.31 -14.53 11.82
C GLU A 102 -1.90 -14.63 11.22
N THR A 103 -1.42 -15.84 10.96
CA THR A 103 -0.12 -16.05 10.31
C THR A 103 -0.12 -15.66 8.82
N SER A 104 -1.29 -15.58 8.19
CA SER A 104 -1.48 -15.17 6.79
C SER A 104 -2.22 -13.84 6.72
N GLN A 105 -1.49 -12.75 6.55
CA GLN A 105 -2.07 -11.40 6.53
C GLN A 105 -1.46 -10.50 5.47
N LEU A 106 -2.21 -9.48 5.05
CA LEU A 106 -1.76 -8.32 4.30
C LEU A 106 -1.97 -7.06 5.13
N VAL A 107 -0.94 -6.22 5.19
CA VAL A 107 -1.00 -4.94 5.89
C VAL A 107 -1.07 -3.81 4.87
N VAL A 108 -2.02 -2.90 5.08
CA VAL A 108 -2.34 -1.78 4.21
C VAL A 108 -2.27 -0.50 5.03
N GLY A 109 -1.63 0.52 4.47
CA GLY A 109 -1.53 1.83 5.11
C GLY A 109 -1.79 2.98 4.16
N GLY A 110 -1.51 4.20 4.63
CA GLY A 110 -1.59 5.42 3.83
C GLY A 110 -2.79 6.30 4.17
N ILE A 111 -2.90 7.43 3.47
CA ILE A 111 -3.88 8.47 3.75
C ILE A 111 -4.99 8.52 2.70
N SER A 112 -6.13 9.11 3.06
CA SER A 112 -7.18 9.50 2.12
C SER A 112 -7.98 10.68 2.67
N LEU A 113 -8.78 11.29 1.81
CA LEU A 113 -9.81 12.26 2.18
C LEU A 113 -11.07 11.54 2.64
N TYR A 114 -11.68 12.04 3.71
CA TYR A 114 -12.88 11.51 4.33
C TYR A 114 -13.88 12.62 4.63
N PRO A 115 -15.20 12.33 4.59
CA PRO A 115 -16.20 13.23 5.13
C PRO A 115 -15.92 13.54 6.62
N PRO A 116 -16.05 14.80 7.06
CA PRO A 116 -15.88 15.17 8.46
C PRO A 116 -16.79 14.38 9.38
N GLY A 117 -16.24 13.88 10.48
CA GLY A 117 -16.99 13.06 11.44
C GLY A 117 -17.43 11.67 10.93
N GLY A 118 -17.54 11.47 9.61
CA GLY A 118 -18.07 10.24 9.00
C GLY A 118 -17.32 8.98 9.43
N ALA A 119 -18.02 7.84 9.45
CA ALA A 119 -17.43 6.55 9.83
C ALA A 119 -16.32 6.11 8.86
N THR A 120 -16.52 6.32 7.56
CA THR A 120 -15.65 5.83 6.49
C THR A 120 -15.75 6.73 5.25
N LEU A 121 -15.19 6.32 4.09
CA LEU A 121 -15.24 7.08 2.83
C LEU A 121 -16.70 7.33 2.43
N ALA A 122 -16.96 8.39 1.64
CA ALA A 122 -18.28 8.59 1.07
C ALA A 122 -18.67 7.43 0.13
N THR A 123 -19.97 7.15 0.02
CA THR A 123 -20.50 6.13 -0.90
C THR A 123 -20.08 6.41 -2.34
N GLY A 124 -19.69 5.37 -3.07
CA GLY A 124 -19.21 5.43 -4.45
C GLY A 124 -17.73 5.82 -4.57
N GLN A 125 -17.10 6.30 -3.50
CA GLN A 125 -15.69 6.70 -3.55
C GLN A 125 -14.76 5.48 -3.48
N SER A 126 -13.62 5.62 -4.16
CA SER A 126 -12.55 4.65 -4.15
C SER A 126 -11.23 5.29 -3.70
N VAL A 127 -10.40 4.49 -3.04
CA VAL A 127 -9.04 4.88 -2.65
C VAL A 127 -8.05 3.80 -3.04
N ILE A 128 -6.87 4.22 -3.48
CA ILE A 128 -5.73 3.34 -3.70
C ILE A 128 -4.79 3.48 -2.50
N ARG A 129 -4.43 2.36 -1.88
CA ARG A 129 -3.50 2.32 -0.75
C ARG A 129 -2.34 1.37 -0.99
N PRO A 130 -1.14 1.69 -0.51
CA PRO A 130 -0.03 0.75 -0.54
C PRO A 130 -0.31 -0.46 0.35
N VAL A 131 0.02 -1.64 -0.17
CA VAL A 131 0.27 -2.84 0.62
C VAL A 131 1.71 -2.73 1.10
N ILE A 132 1.88 -2.54 2.41
CA ILE A 132 3.19 -2.29 3.03
C ILE A 132 3.91 -3.58 3.42
N GLY A 133 3.21 -4.71 3.46
CA GLY A 133 3.78 -6.02 3.75
C GLY A 133 2.73 -7.11 3.88
N GLY A 134 3.21 -8.32 4.14
CA GLY A 134 2.39 -9.46 4.48
C GLY A 134 3.20 -10.58 5.14
N SER A 135 2.50 -11.60 5.62
CA SER A 135 3.10 -12.79 6.23
C SER A 135 2.41 -14.07 5.75
N GLY A 136 3.00 -15.22 6.09
CA GLY A 136 2.44 -16.52 5.71
C GLY A 136 2.44 -16.69 4.20
N ILE A 137 1.26 -17.00 3.62
CA ILE A 137 1.10 -17.12 2.17
C ILE A 137 1.33 -15.80 1.41
N TYR A 138 1.40 -14.68 2.14
CA TYR A 138 1.67 -13.35 1.60
C TYR A 138 3.01 -12.78 2.09
N VAL A 139 3.96 -13.64 2.50
CA VAL A 139 5.30 -13.19 2.89
C VAL A 139 5.95 -12.39 1.75
N GLY A 140 6.57 -11.25 2.11
CA GLY A 140 7.23 -10.38 1.14
C GLY A 140 6.27 -9.61 0.20
N ALA A 141 4.95 -9.71 0.42
CA ALA A 141 3.97 -9.04 -0.43
C ALA A 141 4.17 -7.53 -0.42
N ARG A 142 4.21 -6.96 -1.63
CA ARG A 142 4.19 -5.52 -1.91
C ARG A 142 3.17 -5.22 -2.99
N GLY A 143 2.66 -4.00 -3.05
CA GLY A 143 1.76 -3.59 -4.11
C GLY A 143 0.73 -2.58 -3.62
N GLN A 144 -0.50 -2.73 -4.08
CA GLN A 144 -1.58 -1.81 -3.74
C GLN A 144 -2.92 -2.53 -3.60
N VAL A 145 -3.84 -1.87 -2.92
CA VAL A 145 -5.25 -2.25 -2.87
C VAL A 145 -6.10 -1.09 -3.34
N VAL A 146 -7.08 -1.37 -4.19
CA VAL A 146 -8.15 -0.43 -4.52
C VAL A 146 -9.35 -0.79 -3.66
N SER A 147 -9.76 0.13 -2.78
CA SER A 147 -10.91 -0.06 -1.90
C SER A 147 -12.05 0.84 -2.35
N THR A 148 -13.26 0.30 -2.50
CA THR A 148 -14.45 1.04 -2.94
C THR A 148 -15.59 0.88 -1.94
N ASN A 149 -16.16 2.01 -1.51
CA ASN A 149 -17.37 2.01 -0.69
C ASN A 149 -18.61 1.88 -1.59
N LEU A 150 -19.36 0.80 -1.48
CA LEU A 150 -20.61 0.57 -2.22
C LEU A 150 -21.85 0.98 -1.42
N GLY A 151 -21.69 1.66 -0.28
CA GLY A 151 -22.79 2.11 0.56
C GLY A 151 -23.47 0.95 1.27
N ALA A 152 -24.79 0.84 1.12
CA ALA A 152 -25.56 -0.26 1.71
C ALA A 152 -25.13 -1.65 1.21
N ASN A 153 -24.54 -1.72 0.02
CA ASN A 153 -24.02 -2.96 -0.57
C ASN A 153 -22.64 -3.36 -0.02
N GLY A 154 -22.10 -2.61 0.94
CA GLY A 154 -20.84 -2.91 1.59
C GLY A 154 -19.61 -2.40 0.84
N TRP A 155 -18.58 -3.22 0.77
CA TRP A 155 -17.25 -2.82 0.31
C TRP A 155 -16.61 -3.88 -0.56
N THR A 156 -15.75 -3.40 -1.46
CA THR A 156 -14.81 -4.23 -2.21
C THR A 156 -13.39 -3.73 -2.01
N HIS A 157 -12.45 -4.67 -1.95
CA HIS A 157 -11.03 -4.39 -1.98
C HIS A 157 -10.38 -5.31 -3.00
N VAL A 158 -9.70 -4.73 -3.99
CA VAL A 158 -8.99 -5.48 -5.02
C VAL A 158 -7.50 -5.26 -4.83
N PHE A 159 -6.84 -6.29 -4.31
CA PHE A 159 -5.40 -6.32 -4.11
C PHE A 159 -4.72 -6.67 -5.42
N LYS A 160 -3.63 -5.97 -5.70
CA LYS A 160 -2.67 -6.30 -6.74
C LYS A 160 -1.30 -6.36 -6.08
N ILE A 161 -0.82 -7.58 -5.84
CA ILE A 161 0.39 -7.84 -5.05
C ILE A 161 1.42 -8.64 -5.82
N TRP A 162 2.68 -8.42 -5.48
CA TRP A 162 3.83 -9.17 -5.96
C TRP A 162 4.53 -9.80 -4.76
N THR A 163 4.90 -11.06 -4.88
CA THR A 163 5.75 -11.81 -3.96
C THR A 163 7.01 -12.16 -4.71
N HIS A 164 8.18 -11.90 -4.12
CA HIS A 164 9.45 -12.42 -4.63
C HIS A 164 9.68 -13.85 -4.15
#